data_AF-A0A1H6YSC9-F1
#
_entry.id   AF-A0A1H6YSC9-F1
#
_cell.length_a   1.000
_cell.length_b   1.000
_cell.length_c   1.000
_cell.angle_alpha   90.00
_cell.angle_beta   90.00
_cell.angle_gamma   90.00
#
_symmetry.space_group_name_H-M   'P 1'
#
loop_
_entity.id
_entity.type
_entity.pdbx_description
1 polymer ?
#
loop_
_entity_poly.entity_id
_entity_poly.type
_entity_poly.pdbx_seq_one_letter_code
_entity_poly.pdbx_strand_id
1 'polypeptide(L)'
;MSENIDVSIPHGIQQDIKIELMDMIHNCEDPFQIIIHIAKYLERTSAEGGYAQIVKDNIRSIYGIGLGEPKLLENELHDIIERGKKLKQAYESDIESEEVKKRIEFAIIAHRKRAEQLQLMIRSEKADRIEQVKKSF
;
A
#
# COMPACT_ATOMS: atom_id res chain seq x y z
N MET A 1 42.47 5.92 -8.59
CA MET A 1 42.59 5.27 -7.27
C MET A 1 41.36 4.40 -7.11
N SER A 2 41.51 3.10 -7.28
CA SER A 2 40.45 2.12 -6.98
C SER A 2 40.46 1.87 -5.48
N GLU A 3 39.42 2.32 -4.78
CA GLU A 3 39.21 1.99 -3.38
C GLU A 3 39.10 0.46 -3.26
N ASN A 4 39.99 -0.14 -2.48
CA ASN A 4 39.95 -1.54 -2.13
C ASN A 4 38.81 -1.70 -1.10
N ILE A 5 37.67 -2.22 -1.54
CA ILE A 5 36.52 -2.46 -0.68
C ILE A 5 36.85 -3.68 0.18
N ASP A 6 37.01 -3.46 1.49
CA ASP A 6 37.27 -4.52 2.46
C ASP A 6 35.99 -5.33 2.72
N VAL A 7 35.91 -6.50 2.08
CA VAL A 7 34.80 -7.46 2.17
C VAL A 7 34.72 -8.20 3.52
N SER A 8 35.64 -7.94 4.45
CA SER A 8 35.68 -8.58 5.78
C SER A 8 34.93 -7.80 6.86
N ILE A 9 34.49 -6.57 6.58
CA ILE A 9 33.69 -5.77 7.50
C ILE A 9 32.27 -6.38 7.56
N PRO A 10 31.70 -6.66 8.75
CA PRO A 10 30.33 -7.13 8.86
C PRO A 10 29.37 -6.03 8.38
N HIS A 11 28.96 -6.08 7.12
CA HIS A 11 28.06 -5.11 6.51
C HIS A 11 26.58 -5.33 6.90
N GLY A 12 26.33 -5.91 8.09
CA GLY A 12 25.08 -6.59 8.49
C GLY A 12 23.80 -5.99 7.91
N ILE A 13 23.31 -4.89 8.46
CA ILE A 13 21.95 -4.38 8.16
C ILE A 13 21.82 -3.74 6.76
N GLN A 14 22.87 -3.04 6.29
CA GLN A 14 22.84 -2.37 4.98
C GLN A 14 23.07 -3.35 3.82
N GLN A 15 23.71 -4.49 4.08
CA GLN A 15 23.87 -5.55 3.10
C GLN A 15 22.59 -6.36 2.95
N ASP A 16 21.90 -6.66 4.05
CA ASP A 16 20.64 -7.40 4.05
C ASP A 16 19.60 -6.72 3.15
N ILE A 17 19.39 -5.41 3.31
CA ILE A 17 18.41 -4.69 2.48
C ILE A 17 18.79 -4.64 0.99
N LYS A 18 20.09 -4.68 0.66
CA LYS A 18 20.55 -4.74 -0.73
C LYS A 18 20.25 -6.10 -1.36
N ILE A 19 20.48 -7.18 -0.61
CA ILE A 19 20.15 -8.54 -1.04
C ILE A 19 18.64 -8.67 -1.21
N GLU A 20 17.86 -8.25 -0.21
CA GLU A 20 16.39 -8.23 -0.29
C GLU A 20 15.90 -7.45 -1.51
N LEU A 21 16.44 -6.26 -1.78
CA LEU A 21 16.07 -5.47 -2.96
C LEU A 21 16.39 -6.21 -4.27
N MET A 22 17.58 -6.81 -4.37
CA MET A 22 17.94 -7.58 -5.57
C MET A 22 17.01 -8.79 -5.77
N ASP A 23 16.66 -9.49 -4.70
CA ASP A 23 15.76 -10.64 -4.74
C ASP A 23 14.34 -10.22 -5.15
N MET A 24 13.82 -9.12 -4.59
CA MET A 24 12.50 -8.59 -4.99
C MET A 24 12.46 -8.21 -6.48
N ILE A 25 13.53 -7.61 -7.00
CA ILE A 25 13.65 -7.29 -8.43
C ILE A 25 13.73 -8.57 -9.27
N HIS A 26 14.54 -9.54 -8.85
CA HIS A 26 14.70 -10.83 -9.54
C HIS A 26 13.38 -11.60 -9.61
N ASN A 27 12.58 -11.54 -8.56
CA ASN A 27 11.28 -12.19 -8.46
C ASN A 27 10.14 -11.39 -9.12
N CYS A 28 10.45 -10.27 -9.79
CA CYS A 28 9.46 -9.38 -10.42
C CYS A 28 8.36 -8.93 -9.45
N GLU A 29 8.74 -8.61 -8.21
CA GLU A 29 7.79 -8.09 -7.23
C GLU A 29 7.19 -6.75 -7.68
N ASP A 30 6.03 -6.42 -7.13
CA ASP A 30 5.34 -5.17 -7.43
C ASP A 30 6.22 -3.95 -7.08
N PRO A 31 6.55 -3.06 -8.03
CA PRO A 31 7.47 -1.96 -7.78
C PRO A 31 7.05 -1.06 -6.60
N PHE A 32 5.74 -0.90 -6.38
CA PHE A 32 5.23 -0.15 -5.24
C PHE A 32 5.46 -0.86 -3.91
N GLN A 33 5.40 -2.19 -3.86
CA GLN A 33 5.76 -2.97 -2.68
C GLN A 33 7.25 -2.88 -2.38
N ILE A 34 8.11 -2.88 -3.40
CA ILE A 34 9.55 -2.65 -3.25
C ILE A 34 9.81 -1.30 -2.57
N ILE A 35 9.17 -0.22 -3.03
CA ILE A 35 9.32 1.11 -2.43
C ILE A 35 8.85 1.12 -0.97
N ILE A 36 7.70 0.50 -0.68
CA ILE A 36 7.17 0.41 0.69
C ILE A 36 8.10 -0.41 1.59
N HIS A 37 8.68 -1.48 1.08
CA HIS A 37 9.63 -2.33 1.81
C HIS A 37 10.88 -1.53 2.20
N ILE A 38 11.47 -0.79 1.25
CA ILE A 38 12.58 0.13 1.52
C ILE A 38 12.16 1.20 2.53
N ALA A 39 10.97 1.77 2.42
CA ALA A 39 10.51 2.78 3.36
C ALA A 39 10.38 2.25 4.80
N LYS A 40 9.91 1.00 4.98
CA LYS A 40 9.89 0.33 6.29
C LYS A 40 11.29 0.05 6.83
N TYR A 41 12.25 -0.27 5.96
CA TYR A 41 13.64 -0.38 6.37
C TYR A 41 14.15 0.97 6.88
N LEU A 42 13.94 2.04 6.09
CA LEU A 42 14.38 3.39 6.44
C LEU A 42 13.78 3.85 7.77
N GLU A 43 12.45 3.74 7.94
CA GLU A 43 11.74 4.04 9.19
C GLU A 43 12.37 3.35 10.41
N ARG A 44 12.69 2.06 10.28
CA ARG A 44 13.32 1.27 11.37
C ARG A 44 14.74 1.76 11.66
N THR A 45 15.50 2.13 10.63
CA THR A 45 16.90 2.57 10.79
C THR A 45 17.06 4.03 11.20
N SER A 46 16.13 4.91 10.83
CA SER A 46 16.14 6.33 11.18
C SER A 46 15.39 6.64 12.48
N ALA A 47 14.66 5.67 13.04
CA ALA A 47 13.75 5.85 14.17
C ALA A 47 12.64 6.90 13.91
N GLU A 48 12.31 7.16 12.65
CA GLU A 48 11.25 8.09 12.22
C GLU A 48 9.92 7.36 12.05
N GLY A 49 9.24 7.10 13.16
CA GLY A 49 7.93 6.46 13.16
C GLY A 49 6.93 7.19 12.26
N GLY A 50 6.22 6.44 11.42
CA GLY A 50 5.25 6.92 10.45
C GLY A 50 5.80 7.12 9.03
N TYR A 51 7.11 7.07 8.81
CA TYR A 51 7.69 7.34 7.48
C TYR A 51 7.15 6.39 6.39
N ALA A 52 7.11 5.08 6.63
CA ALA A 52 6.60 4.13 5.65
C ALA A 52 5.11 4.34 5.35
N GLN A 53 4.34 4.79 6.34
CA GLN A 53 2.93 5.11 6.16
C GLN A 53 2.74 6.33 5.26
N ILE A 54 3.53 7.40 5.47
CA ILE A 54 3.53 8.59 4.61
C ILE A 54 3.87 8.22 3.16
N VAL A 55 4.90 7.40 2.95
CA VAL A 55 5.27 6.92 1.60
C VAL A 55 4.13 6.13 0.96
N LYS A 56 3.50 5.21 1.70
CA LYS A 56 2.34 4.44 1.21
C LYS A 56 1.17 5.34 0.82
N ASP A 57 0.88 6.36 1.62
CA ASP A 57 -0.22 7.30 1.36
C ASP A 57 0.05 8.18 0.14
N ASN A 58 1.30 8.63 -0.04
CA ASN A 58 1.72 9.34 -1.25
C ASN A 58 1.63 8.47 -2.50
N ILE A 59 2.02 7.19 -2.41
CA ILE A 59 1.89 6.25 -3.54
C ILE A 59 0.42 6.12 -3.97
N ARG A 60 -0.48 5.94 -3.00
CA ARG A 60 -1.93 5.83 -3.27
C ARG A 60 -2.51 7.11 -3.85
N SER A 61 -2.17 8.25 -3.26
CA SER A 61 -2.70 9.54 -3.68
C SER A 61 -2.24 9.91 -5.09
N ILE A 62 -0.95 9.78 -5.37
CA ILE A 62 -0.36 10.23 -6.64
C ILE A 62 -0.55 9.19 -7.74
N TYR A 63 -0.03 7.97 -7.53
CA TYR A 63 -0.03 6.96 -8.59
C TYR A 63 -1.37 6.24 -8.67
N GLY A 64 -2.00 5.93 -7.54
CA GLY A 64 -3.31 5.29 -7.52
C GLY A 64 -4.41 6.21 -8.02
N ILE A 65 -4.68 7.29 -7.29
CA ILE A 65 -5.79 8.21 -7.59
C ILE A 65 -5.42 9.19 -8.71
N GLY A 66 -4.25 9.83 -8.63
CA GLY A 66 -3.85 10.86 -9.58
C GLY A 66 -3.54 10.34 -10.99
N LEU A 67 -2.92 9.16 -11.10
CA LEU A 67 -2.55 8.52 -12.37
C LEU A 67 -3.42 7.32 -12.73
N GLY A 68 -4.42 6.99 -11.91
CA GLY A 68 -5.35 5.91 -12.21
C GLY A 68 -4.71 4.53 -12.30
N GLU A 69 -3.64 4.26 -11.54
CA GLU A 69 -2.97 2.95 -11.63
C GLU A 69 -3.84 1.82 -11.05
N PRO A 70 -4.35 0.89 -11.89
CA PRO A 70 -5.41 -0.02 -11.46
C PRO A 70 -5.00 -0.91 -10.30
N LYS A 71 -3.75 -1.39 -10.30
CA LYS A 71 -3.23 -2.27 -9.25
C LYS A 71 -3.17 -1.57 -7.88
N LEU A 72 -2.87 -0.27 -7.85
CA LEU A 72 -2.84 0.51 -6.62
C LEU A 72 -4.25 0.78 -6.09
N LEU A 73 -5.19 1.10 -6.97
CA LEU A 73 -6.60 1.25 -6.63
C LEU A 73 -7.20 -0.07 -6.10
N GLU A 74 -6.86 -1.19 -6.72
CA GLU A 74 -7.26 -2.54 -6.28
C GLU A 74 -6.68 -2.89 -4.91
N ASN A 75 -5.40 -2.61 -4.69
CA ASN A 75 -4.75 -2.81 -3.39
C ASN A 75 -5.39 -1.96 -2.29
N GLU A 76 -5.74 -0.70 -2.58
CA GLU A 76 -6.48 0.16 -1.63
C GLU A 76 -7.88 -0.39 -1.34
N LEU A 77 -8.60 -0.85 -2.38
CA LEU A 77 -9.91 -1.46 -2.23
C LEU A 77 -9.84 -2.72 -1.35
N HIS A 78 -8.84 -3.57 -1.55
CA HIS A 78 -8.62 -4.75 -0.74
C HIS A 78 -8.41 -4.40 0.74
N ASP A 79 -7.49 -3.47 1.04
CA ASP A 79 -7.21 -3.03 2.41
C ASP A 79 -8.46 -2.45 3.10
N ILE A 80 -9.27 -1.69 2.37
CA ILE A 80 -10.51 -1.08 2.88
C ILE A 80 -11.56 -2.13 3.20
N ILE A 81 -11.72 -3.14 2.34
CA ILE A 81 -12.64 -4.25 2.56
C ILE A 81 -12.21 -5.06 3.78
N GLU A 82 -10.92 -5.40 3.89
CA GLU A 82 -10.40 -6.15 5.04
C GLU A 82 -10.55 -5.38 6.36
N ARG A 83 -10.30 -4.06 6.35
CA ARG A 83 -10.56 -3.23 7.54
C ARG A 83 -12.05 -3.15 7.86
N GLY A 84 -12.91 -3.02 6.85
CA GLY A 84 -14.36 -3.03 7.00
C GLY A 84 -14.87 -4.34 7.62
N LYS A 85 -14.32 -5.50 7.23
CA LYS A 85 -14.63 -6.81 7.84
C LYS A 85 -14.28 -6.85 9.32
N LYS A 86 -13.09 -6.37 9.69
CA LYS A 86 -12.65 -6.29 11.10
C LYS A 86 -13.56 -5.37 11.92
N LEU A 87 -13.97 -4.23 11.37
CA LEU A 87 -14.91 -3.32 12.03
C LEU A 87 -16.29 -3.96 12.20
N LYS A 88 -16.77 -4.72 11.21
CA LYS A 88 -18.03 -5.46 11.30
C LYS A 88 -17.97 -6.52 12.40
N GLN A 89 -16.88 -7.28 12.48
CA GLN A 89 -16.66 -8.24 13.56
C GLN A 89 -16.65 -7.56 14.95
N ALA A 90 -16.00 -6.39 15.05
CA ALA A 90 -16.04 -5.61 16.28
C ALA A 90 -17.47 -5.14 16.61
N TYR A 91 -18.23 -4.67 15.63
CA TYR A 91 -19.63 -4.24 15.80
C TYR A 91 -20.55 -5.36 16.29
N GLU A 92 -20.34 -6.59 15.79
CA GLU A 92 -21.11 -7.78 16.13
C GLU A 92 -20.69 -8.40 17.48
N SER A 93 -19.56 -7.97 18.05
CA SER A 93 -19.16 -8.36 19.40
C SER A 93 -19.99 -7.65 20.47
N ASP A 94 -20.01 -8.20 21.69
CA ASP A 94 -20.80 -7.64 22.79
C ASP A 94 -20.16 -6.34 23.30
N ILE A 95 -20.51 -5.22 22.67
CA ILE A 95 -20.06 -3.88 23.02
C ILE A 95 -21.05 -3.29 24.03
N GLU A 96 -20.59 -3.09 25.27
CA GLU A 96 -21.41 -2.52 26.35
C GLU A 96 -21.77 -1.03 26.13
N SER A 97 -20.97 -0.30 25.35
CA SER A 97 -21.17 1.13 25.11
C SER A 97 -21.85 1.42 23.77
N GLU A 98 -23.07 1.97 23.85
CA GLU A 98 -23.82 2.46 22.68
C GLU A 98 -23.07 3.54 21.89
N GLU A 99 -22.25 4.36 22.55
CA GLU A 99 -21.43 5.37 21.88
C GLU A 99 -20.34 4.72 21.01
N VAL A 100 -19.64 3.72 21.56
CA VAL A 100 -18.61 2.96 20.83
C VAL A 100 -19.24 2.24 19.65
N LYS A 101 -20.41 1.63 19.85
CA LYS A 101 -21.17 0.93 18.81
C LYS A 101 -21.53 1.86 17.65
N LYS A 102 -22.04 3.07 17.94
CA LYS A 102 -22.32 4.10 16.92
C LYS A 102 -21.07 4.56 16.18
N ARG A 103 -19.94 4.76 16.86
CA ARG A 103 -18.67 5.15 16.21
C ARG A 103 -18.20 4.09 15.22
N ILE A 104 -18.31 2.81 15.58
CA ILE A 104 -17.95 1.70 14.70
C ILE A 104 -18.91 1.65 13.50
N GLU A 105 -20.22 1.85 13.71
CA GLU A 105 -21.20 1.95 12.62
C GLU A 105 -20.84 3.03 11.61
N PHE A 106 -20.51 4.25 12.07
CA PHE A 106 -20.06 5.32 11.19
C PHE A 106 -18.79 4.96 10.41
N ALA A 107 -17.83 4.30 11.06
CA ALA A 107 -16.62 3.83 10.40
C ALA A 107 -16.93 2.80 9.30
N ILE A 108 -17.84 1.85 9.55
CA ILE A 108 -18.29 0.87 8.55
C ILE A 108 -18.93 1.57 7.35
N ILE A 109 -19.81 2.55 7.58
CA ILE A 109 -20.47 3.32 6.51
C ILE A 109 -19.42 4.06 5.66
N ALA A 110 -18.44 4.71 6.30
CA ALA A 110 -17.37 5.42 5.61
C ALA A 110 -16.52 4.47 4.76
N HIS A 111 -16.15 3.30 5.30
CA HIS A 111 -15.40 2.28 4.57
C HIS A 111 -16.19 1.74 3.37
N ARG A 112 -17.50 1.49 3.52
CA ARG A 112 -18.36 1.05 2.42
C ARG A 112 -18.41 2.09 1.30
N LYS A 113 -18.66 3.35 1.65
CA LYS A 113 -18.72 4.46 0.68
C LYS A 113 -17.39 4.60 -0.10
N ARG A 114 -16.26 4.48 0.60
CA ARG A 114 -14.94 4.55 -0.05
C ARG A 114 -14.70 3.35 -0.97
N ALA A 115 -15.11 2.14 -0.57
CA ALA A 115 -15.00 0.95 -1.42
C ALA A 115 -15.81 1.09 -2.71
N GLU A 116 -17.04 1.61 -2.63
CA GLU A 116 -17.89 1.90 -3.79
C GLU A 116 -17.21 2.89 -4.75
N GLN A 117 -16.63 3.97 -4.23
CA GLN A 117 -15.88 4.94 -5.03
C GLN A 117 -14.69 4.31 -5.77
N LEU A 118 -13.88 3.53 -5.06
CA LEU A 118 -12.72 2.85 -5.67
C LEU A 118 -13.15 1.84 -6.74
N GLN A 119 -14.25 1.10 -6.53
CA GLN A 119 -14.78 0.20 -7.55
C GLN A 119 -15.19 0.92 -8.82
N LEU A 120 -15.78 2.12 -8.71
CA LEU A 120 -16.13 2.94 -9.87
C LEU A 120 -14.88 3.44 -10.61
N MET A 121 -13.88 3.94 -9.87
CA MET A 121 -12.60 4.38 -10.44
C MET A 121 -11.88 3.24 -11.18
N ILE A 122 -11.79 2.05 -10.56
CA ILE A 122 -11.16 0.89 -11.21
C ILE A 122 -11.88 0.53 -12.52
N ARG A 123 -13.21 0.61 -12.55
CA ARG A 123 -13.97 0.32 -13.78
C ARG A 123 -13.70 1.35 -14.87
N SER A 124 -13.70 2.65 -14.54
CA SER A 124 -13.41 3.71 -15.52
C SER A 124 -12.00 3.59 -16.07
N GLU A 125 -10.99 3.46 -15.19
CA GLU A 125 -9.58 3.37 -15.60
C GLU A 125 -9.30 2.15 -16.49
N LYS A 126 -9.92 1.00 -16.20
CA LYS A 126 -9.81 -0.19 -17.05
C LYS A 126 -10.47 0.02 -18.41
N ALA A 127 -11.63 0.68 -18.47
CA ALA A 127 -12.31 0.96 -19.72
C ALA A 127 -11.49 1.92 -20.60
N ASP A 128 -10.96 2.98 -20.00
CA ASP A 128 -10.16 4.00 -20.70
C ASP A 128 -8.88 3.39 -21.28
N ARG A 129 -8.18 2.53 -20.51
CA ARG A 129 -6.99 1.81 -21.00
C ARG A 129 -7.32 0.89 -22.17
N ILE A 130 -8.45 0.18 -22.14
CA ILE A 130 -8.89 -0.66 -23.26
C ILE A 130 -9.15 0.19 -24.51
N GLU A 131 -9.78 1.35 -24.36
CA GLU A 131 -10.05 2.26 -25.48
C GLU A 131 -8.75 2.82 -26.08
N GLN A 132 -7.78 3.20 -25.25
CA GLN A 132 -6.47 3.67 -25.70
C GLN A 132 -5.69 2.61 -26.48
N VAL A 133 -5.73 1.35 -26.02
CA VAL A 133 -5.13 0.21 -26.74
C VAL A 133 -5.79 0.05 -28.11
N LYS A 134 -7.13 0.09 -28.19
CA LYS A 134 -7.86 -0.02 -29.47
C LYS A 134 -7.55 1.11 -30.45
N LYS A 135 -7.27 2.32 -29.97
CA LYS A 135 -6.89 3.48 -30.81
C LYS A 135 -5.45 3.41 -31.31
N SER A 136 -4.63 2.53 -30.74
CA SER A 136 -3.21 2.38 -31.06
C SER A 136 -2.93 1.27 -32.08
N PHE A 137 -3.97 0.59 -32.58
CA PHE A 137 -3.95 -0.42 -33.65
C PHE A 137 -4.88 0.00 -34.78
#